data_AF-A0A7V9TCJ4-F1
#
_entry.id   AF-A0A7V9TCJ4-F1
#
_cell.length_a   1.000
_cell.length_b   1.000
_cell.length_c   1.000
_cell.angle_alpha   90.00
_cell.angle_beta   90.00
_cell.angle_gamma   90.00
#
_symmetry.space_group_name_H-M   'P 1'
#
loop_
_entity.id
_entity.type
_entity.pdbx_description
1 polymer ?
#
loop_
_entity_poly.entity_id
_entity_poly.type
_entity_poly.pdbx_seq_one_letter_code
_entity_poly.pdbx_strand_id
1 'polypeptide(L)'
;MTAAVKQGQTLDWAASYDELVTGQAFVSRGRTITEADVVGFAALTGDWHPQHSDAVWAGSSAFGERIAHGMLVISFAVGLVPLDPDRVVALRRLGDVVFKRPVRLGDTLKVSGKVAELAPVSEQAGLVTLSWSIHNQDAQLVCRARVEVLWSRDAGDAGEGSDDAPVTA
;
A
#
# COMPACT_ATOMS: atom_id res chain seq x y z
N MET A 1 3.56 31.08 -14.26
CA MET A 1 2.52 30.47 -15.13
C MET A 1 2.33 29.04 -14.61
N THR A 2 1.26 28.82 -13.85
CA THR A 2 1.05 27.61 -13.04
C THR A 2 0.75 26.43 -13.96
N ALA A 3 1.62 25.41 -13.98
CA ALA A 3 1.41 24.22 -14.77
C ALA A 3 0.13 23.52 -14.31
N ALA A 4 -0.82 23.37 -15.23
CA ALA A 4 -2.06 22.64 -15.00
C ALA A 4 -1.74 21.16 -14.72
N VAL A 5 -2.21 20.66 -13.57
CA VAL A 5 -2.14 19.25 -13.19
C VAL A 5 -2.95 18.42 -14.20
N LYS A 6 -2.29 17.52 -14.94
CA LYS A 6 -2.97 16.56 -15.82
C LYS A 6 -3.66 15.50 -14.96
N GLN A 7 -4.99 15.49 -14.93
CA GLN A 7 -5.76 14.32 -14.48
C GLN A 7 -5.52 13.15 -15.45
N GLY A 8 -5.26 11.94 -14.92
CA GLY A 8 -5.40 10.70 -15.70
C GLY A 8 -4.12 9.98 -16.14
N GLN A 9 -2.98 10.17 -15.49
CA GLN A 9 -1.82 9.31 -15.73
C GLN A 9 -1.82 8.10 -14.78
N THR A 10 -1.60 6.91 -15.33
CA THR A 10 -1.36 5.70 -14.55
C THR A 10 0.00 5.82 -13.86
N LEU A 11 0.08 5.41 -12.59
CA LEU A 11 1.33 5.30 -11.86
C LEU A 11 2.18 4.17 -12.49
N ASP A 12 3.36 4.54 -12.97
CA ASP A 12 4.41 3.59 -13.32
C ASP A 12 5.21 3.26 -12.04
N TRP A 13 5.23 1.99 -11.66
CA TRP A 13 5.89 1.54 -10.43
C TRP A 13 7.40 1.39 -10.60
N ALA A 14 7.88 1.27 -11.84
CA ALA A 14 9.30 1.19 -12.16
C ALA A 14 9.96 2.56 -12.31
N ALA A 15 9.18 3.64 -12.34
CA ALA A 15 9.66 5.01 -12.39
C ALA A 15 10.49 5.36 -11.15
N SER A 16 11.58 6.11 -11.33
CA SER A 16 12.33 6.67 -10.22
C SER A 16 11.51 7.76 -9.52
N TYR A 17 11.90 8.13 -8.29
CA TYR A 17 11.20 9.18 -7.54
C TYR A 17 11.03 10.49 -8.33
N ASP A 18 12.02 10.87 -9.15
CA ASP A 18 12.02 12.13 -9.89
C ASP A 18 11.08 12.14 -11.11
N GLU A 19 10.66 10.97 -11.56
CA GLU A 19 9.71 10.80 -12.66
C GLU A 19 8.26 10.76 -12.16
N LEU A 20 8.05 10.60 -10.86
CA LEU A 20 6.72 10.56 -10.26
C LEU A 20 6.07 11.94 -10.26
N VAL A 21 4.75 11.94 -10.45
CA VAL A 21 3.93 13.15 -10.44
C VAL A 21 2.72 12.93 -9.54
N THR A 22 2.45 13.91 -8.67
CA THR A 22 1.24 13.94 -7.86
C THR A 22 -0.01 13.80 -8.74
N GLY A 23 -0.92 12.93 -8.33
CA GLY A 23 -2.15 12.63 -9.04
C GLY A 23 -2.09 11.38 -9.92
N GLN A 24 -0.91 10.83 -10.19
CA GLN A 24 -0.78 9.51 -10.83
C GLN A 24 -1.53 8.46 -10.02
N ALA A 25 -2.34 7.64 -10.70
CA ALA A 25 -3.30 6.75 -10.06
C ALA A 25 -3.09 5.29 -10.46
N PHE A 26 -3.57 4.37 -9.63
CA PHE A 26 -3.55 2.94 -9.89
C PHE A 26 -4.80 2.24 -9.37
N VAL A 27 -5.06 1.05 -9.91
CA VAL A 27 -6.07 0.12 -9.40
C VAL A 27 -5.46 -1.28 -9.41
N SER A 28 -5.56 -2.00 -8.29
CA SER A 28 -5.07 -3.36 -8.17
C SER A 28 -6.05 -4.36 -8.79
N ARG A 29 -5.58 -5.61 -8.96
CA ARG A 29 -6.48 -6.77 -9.09
C ARG A 29 -7.34 -6.95 -7.84
N GLY A 30 -8.39 -7.76 -7.95
CA GLY A 30 -9.21 -8.18 -6.82
C GLY A 30 -8.66 -9.42 -6.10
N ARG A 31 -9.01 -9.57 -4.82
CA ARG A 31 -8.85 -10.82 -4.07
C ARG A 31 -9.99 -11.01 -3.08
N THR A 32 -10.61 -12.18 -3.11
CA THR A 32 -11.64 -12.61 -2.17
C THR A 32 -11.02 -12.92 -0.81
N ILE A 33 -11.65 -12.44 0.26
CA ILE A 33 -11.35 -12.82 1.64
C ILE A 33 -12.07 -14.12 1.93
N THR A 34 -11.32 -15.14 2.31
CA THR A 34 -11.85 -16.47 2.65
C THR A 34 -11.75 -16.73 4.14
N GLU A 35 -12.42 -17.78 4.61
CA GLU A 35 -12.25 -18.25 5.99
C GLU A 35 -10.79 -18.63 6.29
N ALA A 36 -10.10 -19.23 5.33
CA ALA A 36 -8.70 -19.59 5.47
C ALA A 36 -7.80 -18.38 5.71
N ASP A 37 -8.11 -17.23 5.09
CA ASP A 37 -7.35 -15.99 5.32
C ASP A 37 -7.58 -15.45 6.74
N VAL A 38 -8.82 -15.46 7.24
CA VAL A 38 -9.16 -14.99 8.59
C VAL A 38 -8.54 -15.88 9.66
N VAL A 39 -8.68 -17.20 9.52
CA VAL A 39 -8.11 -18.17 10.46
C VAL A 39 -6.58 -18.16 10.37
N GLY A 40 -6.02 -18.08 9.17
CA GLY A 40 -4.58 -17.99 8.96
C GLY A 40 -3.97 -16.73 9.56
N PHE A 41 -4.66 -15.58 9.45
CA PHE A 41 -4.21 -14.34 10.06
C PHE A 41 -4.29 -14.38 11.59
N ALA A 42 -5.37 -14.93 12.15
CA ALA A 42 -5.49 -15.17 13.60
C ALA A 42 -4.35 -16.06 14.11
N ALA A 43 -4.03 -17.14 13.40
CA ALA A 43 -2.91 -18.03 13.75
C ALA A 43 -1.55 -17.34 13.65
N LEU A 44 -1.31 -16.56 12.60
CA LEU A 44 -0.05 -15.85 12.37
C LEU A 44 0.20 -14.77 13.43
N THR A 45 -0.84 -14.01 13.79
CA THR A 45 -0.72 -12.83 14.67
C THR A 45 -1.02 -13.13 16.12
N GLY A 46 -1.71 -14.23 16.42
CA GLY A 46 -2.25 -14.54 17.74
C GLY A 46 -3.58 -13.85 18.05
N ASP A 47 -4.13 -13.03 17.15
CA ASP A 47 -5.42 -12.36 17.35
C ASP A 47 -6.60 -13.30 17.08
N TRP A 48 -6.99 -14.02 18.14
CA TRP A 48 -8.13 -14.93 18.17
C TRP A 48 -9.41 -14.30 18.72
N HIS A 49 -9.55 -12.97 18.69
CA HIS A 49 -10.75 -12.29 19.19
C HIS A 49 -12.04 -12.93 18.61
N PRO A 50 -13.08 -13.20 19.44
CA PRO A 50 -14.24 -14.03 19.04
C PRO A 50 -15.02 -13.46 17.85
N GLN A 51 -14.98 -12.15 17.64
CA GLN A 51 -15.55 -11.49 16.44
C GLN A 51 -15.00 -12.05 15.11
N HIS A 52 -13.81 -12.63 15.11
CA HIS A 52 -13.15 -13.20 13.93
C HIS A 52 -13.15 -14.75 13.96
N SER A 53 -13.19 -15.35 15.15
CA SER A 53 -12.91 -16.78 15.36
C SER A 53 -14.12 -17.63 15.77
N ASP A 54 -15.13 -17.06 16.42
CA ASP A 54 -16.27 -17.80 16.98
C ASP A 54 -17.57 -17.38 16.28
N ALA A 55 -18.16 -18.30 15.52
CA ALA A 55 -19.40 -18.06 14.78
C ALA A 55 -20.63 -17.87 15.70
N VAL A 56 -20.67 -18.54 16.85
CA VAL A 56 -21.79 -18.44 17.80
C VAL A 56 -21.73 -17.09 18.50
N TRP A 57 -20.56 -16.71 19.01
CA TRP A 57 -20.38 -15.40 19.63
C TRP A 57 -20.64 -14.28 18.63
N ALA A 58 -20.04 -14.35 17.43
CA ALA A 58 -20.18 -13.31 16.41
C ALA A 58 -21.62 -13.20 15.87
N GLY A 59 -22.39 -14.29 15.85
CA GLY A 59 -23.82 -14.28 15.51
C GLY A 59 -24.68 -13.41 16.44
N SER A 60 -24.23 -13.20 17.67
CA SER A 60 -24.88 -12.32 18.65
C SER A 60 -24.33 -10.89 18.66
N SER A 61 -23.28 -10.61 17.87
CA SER A 61 -22.65 -9.29 17.84
C SER A 61 -23.42 -8.32 16.93
N ALA A 62 -23.07 -7.03 16.97
CA ALA A 62 -23.68 -6.01 16.11
C ALA A 62 -23.46 -6.27 14.60
N PHE A 63 -22.53 -7.15 14.24
CA PHE A 63 -22.27 -7.52 12.85
C PHE A 63 -23.08 -8.74 12.39
N GLY A 64 -23.59 -9.55 13.34
CA GLY A 64 -24.41 -10.75 13.08
C GLY A 64 -23.67 -11.95 12.51
N GLU A 65 -22.36 -11.85 12.29
CA GLU A 65 -21.49 -12.91 11.78
C GLU A 65 -20.02 -12.56 12.04
N ARG A 66 -19.13 -13.52 11.75
CA ARG A 66 -17.68 -13.26 11.76
C ARG A 66 -17.30 -12.29 10.65
N ILE A 67 -16.38 -11.40 10.95
CA ILE A 67 -15.82 -10.45 9.97
C ILE A 67 -14.31 -10.61 9.94
N ALA A 68 -13.65 -10.15 8.88
CA ALA A 68 -12.20 -10.14 8.79
C ALA A 68 -11.57 -9.14 9.76
N HIS A 69 -10.34 -9.40 10.20
CA HIS A 69 -9.56 -8.44 10.97
C HIS A 69 -9.32 -7.16 10.15
N GLY A 70 -9.40 -5.99 10.78
CA GLY A 70 -9.03 -4.73 10.12
C GLY A 70 -7.58 -4.75 9.63
N MET A 71 -6.67 -5.33 10.43
CA MET A 71 -5.26 -5.45 10.05
C MET A 71 -5.04 -6.44 8.89
N LEU A 72 -5.84 -7.51 8.80
CA LEU A 72 -5.82 -8.40 7.64
C LEU A 72 -6.17 -7.64 6.35
N VAL A 73 -7.18 -6.77 6.39
CA VAL A 73 -7.58 -5.94 5.24
C VAL A 73 -6.44 -5.03 4.78
N ILE A 74 -5.72 -4.40 5.70
CA ILE A 74 -4.54 -3.58 5.36
C ILE A 74 -3.40 -4.43 4.82
N SER A 75 -3.06 -5.55 5.46
CA SER A 75 -2.01 -6.46 4.99
C SER A 75 -2.31 -6.99 3.59
N PHE A 76 -3.58 -7.28 3.28
CA PHE A 76 -4.02 -7.63 1.93
C PHE A 76 -3.85 -6.49 0.94
N ALA A 77 -4.20 -5.26 1.34
CA ALA A 77 -4.01 -4.11 0.48
C ALA A 77 -2.53 -3.92 0.12
N VAL A 78 -1.61 -4.06 1.08
CA VAL A 78 -0.17 -4.03 0.82
C VAL A 78 0.24 -5.11 -0.19
N GLY A 79 -0.24 -6.35 -0.04
CA GLY A 79 0.07 -7.44 -0.99
C GLY A 79 -0.61 -7.34 -2.36
N LEU A 80 -1.63 -6.50 -2.53
CA LEU A 80 -2.31 -6.25 -3.80
C LEU A 80 -1.71 -5.10 -4.59
N VAL A 81 -1.05 -4.17 -3.91
CA VAL A 81 -0.39 -3.02 -4.53
C VAL A 81 0.94 -3.50 -5.10
N PRO A 82 1.23 -3.24 -6.39
CA PRO A 82 2.44 -3.73 -7.05
C PRO A 82 3.64 -2.82 -6.71
N LEU A 83 4.01 -2.78 -5.42
CA LEU A 83 5.20 -2.09 -4.94
C LEU A 83 6.43 -2.72 -5.59
N ASP A 84 7.13 -1.94 -6.41
CA ASP A 84 8.31 -2.40 -7.14
C ASP A 84 9.50 -2.59 -6.16
N PRO A 85 10.14 -3.76 -6.11
CA PRO A 85 11.23 -4.05 -5.18
C PRO A 85 12.51 -3.24 -5.45
N ASP A 86 12.72 -2.76 -6.68
CA ASP A 86 13.89 -1.95 -7.06
C ASP A 86 13.68 -0.46 -6.73
N ARG A 87 12.42 -0.05 -6.58
CA ARG A 87 12.05 1.34 -6.25
C ARG A 87 11.67 1.55 -4.81
N VAL A 88 10.98 0.61 -4.19
CA VAL A 88 10.48 0.74 -2.82
C VAL A 88 11.55 0.30 -1.83
N VAL A 89 12.17 1.28 -1.18
CA VAL A 89 13.20 1.06 -0.16
C VAL A 89 12.59 0.62 1.16
N ALA A 90 11.50 1.28 1.59
CA ALA A 90 10.82 0.96 2.84
C ALA A 90 9.39 1.51 2.89
N LEU A 91 8.46 0.76 3.48
CA LEU A 91 7.20 1.32 3.97
C LEU A 91 7.49 2.04 5.30
N ARG A 92 7.45 3.37 5.28
CA ARG A 92 7.90 4.21 6.41
C ARG A 92 6.77 4.54 7.37
N ARG A 93 5.57 4.76 6.86
CA ARG A 93 4.40 5.08 7.68
C ARG A 93 3.11 4.58 7.07
N LEU A 94 2.26 4.08 7.95
CA LEU A 94 0.85 3.89 7.69
C LEU A 94 0.07 4.87 8.57
N GLY A 95 -0.71 5.75 7.98
CA GLY A 95 -1.44 6.82 8.65
C GLY A 95 -2.88 6.95 8.17
N ASP A 96 -3.70 7.65 8.94
CA ASP A 96 -5.11 7.93 8.63
C ASP A 96 -5.90 6.68 8.20
N VAL A 97 -5.58 5.54 8.81
CA VAL A 97 -6.29 4.28 8.56
C VAL A 97 -7.67 4.40 9.17
N VAL A 98 -8.70 4.36 8.33
CA VAL A 98 -10.09 4.43 8.78
C VAL A 98 -10.89 3.29 8.17
N PHE A 99 -11.32 2.37 9.04
CA PHE A 99 -12.26 1.30 8.71
C PHE A 99 -13.66 1.88 8.65
N LYS A 100 -14.30 1.77 7.49
CA LYS A 100 -15.63 2.36 7.20
C LYS A 100 -16.73 1.33 7.26
N ARG A 101 -16.43 0.08 6.90
CA ARG A 101 -17.39 -1.03 6.88
C ARG A 101 -16.67 -2.31 7.30
N PRO A 102 -17.38 -3.24 7.96
CA PRO A 102 -16.84 -4.58 8.17
C PRO A 102 -16.60 -5.27 6.82
N VAL A 103 -15.55 -6.06 6.73
CA VAL A 103 -15.30 -6.94 5.58
C VAL A 103 -15.74 -8.34 5.97
N ARG A 104 -16.66 -8.92 5.22
CA ARG A 104 -17.23 -10.24 5.50
C ARG A 104 -16.45 -11.33 4.77
N LEU A 105 -16.60 -12.56 5.23
CA LEU A 105 -16.08 -13.71 4.50
C LEU A 105 -16.81 -13.78 3.14
N GLY A 106 -16.05 -13.95 2.05
CA GLY A 106 -16.56 -13.90 0.68
C GLY A 106 -16.48 -12.53 0.01
N ASP A 107 -16.22 -11.44 0.74
CA ASP A 107 -16.00 -10.13 0.13
C ASP A 107 -14.74 -10.13 -0.75
N THR A 108 -14.82 -9.47 -1.91
CA THR A 108 -13.68 -9.30 -2.82
C THR A 108 -13.16 -7.89 -2.78
N LEU A 109 -11.92 -7.74 -2.30
CA LEU A 109 -11.30 -6.43 -2.12
C LEU A 109 -10.46 -6.02 -3.32
N LYS A 110 -10.53 -4.74 -3.67
CA LYS A 110 -9.64 -4.04 -4.61
C LYS A 110 -9.09 -2.78 -3.98
N VAL A 111 -7.84 -2.45 -4.29
CA VAL A 111 -7.20 -1.19 -3.87
C VAL A 111 -7.14 -0.25 -5.05
N SER A 112 -7.66 0.96 -4.87
CA SER A 112 -7.40 2.08 -5.77
C SER A 112 -6.61 3.12 -5.01
N GLY A 113 -5.72 3.82 -5.69
CA GLY A 113 -4.96 4.88 -5.05
C GLY A 113 -4.33 5.86 -6.00
N LYS A 114 -3.67 6.85 -5.43
CA LYS A 114 -2.89 7.85 -6.17
C LYS A 114 -1.72 8.37 -5.36
N VAL A 115 -0.69 8.84 -6.06
CA VAL A 115 0.38 9.68 -5.50
C VAL A 115 -0.27 10.96 -4.97
N ALA A 116 -0.33 11.10 -3.66
CA ALA A 116 -0.93 12.24 -2.98
C ALA A 116 0.10 13.35 -2.78
N GLU A 117 1.32 13.01 -2.35
CA GLU A 117 2.40 13.95 -2.07
C GLU A 117 3.75 13.32 -2.41
N LEU A 118 4.71 14.18 -2.76
CA LEU A 118 6.10 13.85 -3.02
C LEU A 118 6.96 14.80 -2.17
N ALA A 119 7.83 14.27 -1.34
CA ALA A 119 8.75 15.05 -0.52
C ALA A 119 10.19 14.51 -0.66
N PRO A 120 11.18 15.33 -1.07
CA PRO A 120 12.56 14.88 -1.15
C PRO A 120 13.09 14.52 0.25
N VAL A 121 13.94 13.49 0.34
CA VAL A 121 14.53 13.03 1.60
C VAL A 121 16.06 13.07 1.55
N SER A 122 16.66 12.56 0.47
CA SER A 122 18.10 12.62 0.20
C SER A 122 18.38 12.60 -1.31
N GLU A 123 19.66 12.59 -1.69
CA GLU A 123 20.08 12.40 -3.09
C GLU A 123 19.74 11.01 -3.64
N GLN A 124 19.52 10.03 -2.76
CA GLN A 124 19.24 8.63 -3.12
C GLN A 124 17.75 8.28 -3.07
N ALA A 125 16.93 9.07 -2.36
CA ALA A 125 15.52 8.74 -2.17
C ALA A 125 14.61 9.95 -1.93
N GLY A 126 13.33 9.76 -2.18
CA GLY A 126 12.27 10.65 -1.73
C GLY A 126 11.14 9.89 -1.06
N LEU A 127 10.30 10.59 -0.32
CA LEU A 127 9.12 10.06 0.33
C LEU A 127 7.91 10.25 -0.58
N VAL A 128 7.26 9.14 -0.91
CA VAL A 128 6.04 9.10 -1.72
C VAL A 128 4.88 8.77 -0.82
N THR A 129 3.93 9.70 -0.68
CA THR A 129 2.70 9.44 0.06
C THR A 129 1.62 8.98 -0.91
N LEU A 130 1.18 7.73 -0.78
CA LEU A 130 0.07 7.15 -1.52
C LEU A 130 -1.22 7.26 -0.70
N SER A 131 -2.28 7.73 -1.33
CA SER A 131 -3.63 7.63 -0.75
C SER A 131 -4.30 6.36 -1.27
N TRP A 132 -4.76 5.49 -0.37
CA TRP A 132 -5.42 4.24 -0.70
C TRP A 132 -6.89 4.29 -0.32
N SER A 133 -7.73 3.73 -1.20
CA SER A 133 -9.14 3.46 -0.98
C SER A 133 -9.41 2.01 -1.37
N ILE A 134 -9.85 1.23 -0.39
CA ILE A 134 -10.10 -0.20 -0.50
C ILE A 134 -11.62 -0.38 -0.61
N HIS A 135 -12.06 -1.02 -1.68
CA HIS A 135 -13.47 -1.25 -1.97
C HIS A 135 -13.78 -2.75 -2.08
N ASN A 136 -15.00 -3.14 -1.72
CA ASN A 136 -15.51 -4.49 -1.97
C ASN A 136 -16.10 -4.63 -3.40
N GLN A 137 -16.66 -5.79 -3.71
CA GLN A 137 -17.30 -6.09 -4.99
C GLN A 137 -18.45 -5.15 -5.37
N ASP A 138 -19.11 -4.55 -4.37
CA ASP A 138 -20.25 -3.65 -4.55
C ASP A 138 -19.82 -2.17 -4.63
N ALA A 139 -18.52 -1.93 -4.87
CA ALA A 139 -17.90 -0.60 -4.88
C ALA A 139 -18.07 0.20 -3.58
N GLN A 140 -18.31 -0.47 -2.45
CA GLN A 140 -18.42 0.19 -1.15
C GLN A 140 -17.03 0.37 -0.54
N LEU A 141 -16.72 1.59 -0.08
CA LEU A 141 -15.47 1.88 0.62
C LEU A 141 -15.44 1.14 1.97
N VAL A 142 -14.54 0.18 2.13
CA VAL A 142 -14.39 -0.59 3.37
C VAL A 142 -13.30 -0.01 4.26
N CYS A 143 -12.23 0.51 3.65
CA CYS A 143 -11.11 1.11 4.37
C CYS A 143 -10.41 2.15 3.50
N ARG A 144 -9.88 3.20 4.13
CA ARG A 144 -8.94 4.14 3.50
C ARG A 144 -7.70 4.28 4.36
N ALA A 145 -6.57 4.60 3.74
CA ALA A 145 -5.31 4.82 4.42
C ALA A 145 -4.41 5.78 3.64
N ARG A 146 -3.44 6.38 4.33
CA ARG A 146 -2.27 7.01 3.72
C ARG A 146 -1.05 6.14 3.99
N VAL A 147 -0.30 5.84 2.94
CA VAL A 147 0.89 4.99 3.00
C VAL A 147 2.07 5.80 2.51
N GLU A 148 3.06 6.03 3.37
CA GLU A 148 4.29 6.72 3.03
C GLU A 148 5.38 5.69 2.77
N VAL A 149 5.95 5.76 1.58
CA VAL A 149 6.95 4.82 1.09
C VAL A 149 8.20 5.61 0.74
N LEU A 150 9.35 5.17 1.26
CA LEU A 150 10.64 5.67 0.80
C LEU A 150 10.94 5.04 -0.56
N TRP A 151 11.14 5.89 -1.57
CA TRP A 151 11.23 5.52 -2.98
C TRP A 151 12.57 5.97 -3.55
N SER A 152 13.26 5.07 -4.25
CA SER A 152 14.61 5.31 -4.76
C SER A 152 14.62 6.32 -5.91
N ARG A 153 15.70 7.10 -5.97
CA ARG A 153 16.09 7.87 -7.15
C ARG A 153 16.99 6.98 -8.01
N ASP A 154 17.11 7.32 -9.29
CA ASP A 154 18.22 6.78 -10.06
C ASP A 154 19.54 7.28 -9.44
N ALA A 155 20.57 6.44 -9.48
CA ALA A 155 21.90 6.91 -9.11
C ALA A 155 22.25 8.07 -10.04
N GLY A 156 22.31 9.29 -9.51
CA GLY A 156 22.82 10.43 -10.25
C GLY A 156 24.20 10.05 -10.79
N ASP A 157 24.45 10.32 -12.07
CA ASP A 157 25.69 10.01 -12.78
C ASP A 157 26.89 10.44 -11.91
N ALA A 158 27.43 9.50 -11.16
CA ALA A 158 28.56 9.73 -10.29
C ALA A 158 29.74 9.82 -11.24
N GLY A 159 30.02 11.05 -11.69
CA GLY A 159 31.06 11.33 -12.66
C GLY A 159 32.29 10.49 -12.38
N GLU A 160 32.73 9.76 -13.41
CA GLU A 160 33.88 8.87 -13.39
C GLU A 160 35.06 9.56 -12.70
N GLY A 161 35.25 9.24 -11.42
CA GLY A 161 36.46 9.59 -10.69
C GLY A 161 37.56 8.69 -11.23
N SER A 162 38.29 9.19 -12.22
CA SER A 162 39.52 8.59 -12.71
C SER A 162 40.55 8.53 -11.58
N ASP A 163 40.57 7.44 -10.84
CA ASP A 163 41.64 7.13 -9.90
C ASP A 163 42.76 6.42 -10.66
N ASP A 164 43.47 7.19 -11.49
CA ASP A 164 44.75 6.78 -12.09
C ASP A 164 45.86 7.44 -11.27
N ALA A 165 46.17 6.84 -10.12
CA ALA A 165 47.38 7.15 -9.38
C ALA A 165 48.45 6.10 -9.76
N PRO A 166 49.62 6.52 -10.29
CA PRO A 166 50.64 5.58 -10.71
C PRO A 166 51.29 4.92 -9.49
N VAL A 167 51.36 3.59 -9.53
CA VAL A 167 52.20 2.81 -8.62
C VAL A 167 53.66 3.09 -8.98
N THR A 168 54.36 3.88 -8.16
CA THR A 168 55.82 3.99 -8.22
C THR A 168 56.47 2.80 -7.52
N ALA A 169 57.53 2.29 -8.16
CA ALA A 169 58.30 1.08 -7.85
C ALA A 169 59.00 1.06 -6.48
#